data_AF-A0A2E0XWZ0-F1
#
_entry.id   AF-A0A2E0XWZ0-F1
#
_cell.length_a   1.000
_cell.length_b   1.000
_cell.length_c   1.000
_cell.angle_alpha   90.00
_cell.angle_beta   90.00
_cell.angle_gamma   90.00
#
_symmetry.space_group_name_H-M   'P 1'
#
loop_
_entity.id
_entity.type
_entity.pdbx_description
1 polymer ?
#
loop_
_entity_poly.entity_id
_entity_poly.type
_entity_poly.pdbx_seq_one_letter_code
_entity_poly.pdbx_strand_id
1 'polypeptide(L)'
;MRTHLFMIQAVLAVVFLMSTLCVAGEYQEPPCDVPKGDDSCWPFEVDASEFVQWSVEDGGNGNWYAVVVFDKAAPWWQANRVAQLLGGYLATIESIGENNHAYYLSLQAEGAWSDCFGPWLGLFRCPPAGGNPQAGWQWCNATMDSIDFKTDYENFPPGALNGSTVLSWRTCFDGSNGQSSFWRATPPTPQGGSMVRSAIVEMDMLSMADCDGNGIPDSNDVLDGEQDINGNLIPDACDCLSDINGDQTVGVDDLLLAIGAWDQSGVPGMSGDVNWDGSVDVSDILAIIDAYGTCNS
;
A
#
# COMPACT_ATOMS: atom_id res chain seq x y z
N MET A 1 -17.42 -13.67 -18.44
CA MET A 1 -17.33 -13.87 -16.98
C MET A 1 -16.38 -15.02 -16.64
N ARG A 2 -15.12 -14.97 -17.09
CA ARG A 2 -14.10 -16.00 -16.78
C ARG A 2 -12.67 -15.46 -16.83
N THR A 3 -12.51 -14.15 -16.65
CA THR A 3 -11.22 -13.45 -16.69
C THR A 3 -10.65 -13.20 -15.28
N HIS A 4 -11.48 -13.03 -14.25
CA HIS A 4 -11.02 -12.78 -12.87
C HIS A 4 -10.48 -14.01 -12.12
N LEU A 5 -10.69 -15.23 -12.64
CA LEU A 5 -10.27 -16.46 -11.94
C LEU A 5 -8.78 -16.82 -12.17
N PHE A 6 -8.11 -16.18 -13.14
CA PHE A 6 -6.72 -16.49 -13.50
C PHE A 6 -5.68 -15.65 -12.73
N MET A 7 -5.98 -14.41 -12.35
CA MET A 7 -5.07 -13.55 -11.56
C MET A 7 -4.81 -14.11 -10.15
N ILE A 8 -5.83 -14.71 -9.50
CA ILE A 8 -5.71 -15.23 -8.12
C ILE A 8 -4.76 -16.45 -8.04
N GLN A 9 -4.71 -17.31 -9.07
CA GLN A 9 -3.87 -18.50 -9.04
C GLN A 9 -2.38 -18.21 -9.31
N ALA A 10 -2.06 -17.16 -10.06
CA ALA A 10 -0.67 -16.77 -10.33
C ALA A 10 -0.03 -16.15 -9.07
N VAL A 11 -0.77 -15.28 -8.38
CA VAL A 11 -0.30 -14.58 -7.18
C VAL A 11 -0.13 -15.53 -5.98
N LEU A 12 -1.02 -16.52 -5.77
CA LEU A 12 -0.82 -17.55 -4.74
C LEU A 12 0.43 -18.43 -4.98
N ALA A 13 0.83 -18.64 -6.24
CA ALA A 13 2.01 -19.43 -6.57
C ALA A 13 3.33 -18.68 -6.26
N VAL A 14 3.34 -17.36 -6.33
CA VAL A 14 4.49 -16.51 -5.95
C VAL A 14 4.76 -16.58 -4.45
N VAL A 15 3.70 -16.63 -3.62
CA VAL A 15 3.83 -16.70 -2.16
C VAL A 15 4.40 -18.06 -1.69
N PHE A 16 4.09 -19.16 -2.40
CA PHE A 16 4.65 -20.49 -2.14
C PHE A 16 6.16 -20.59 -2.48
N LEU A 17 6.62 -19.87 -3.50
CA LEU A 17 8.01 -19.87 -3.98
C LEU A 17 8.97 -19.04 -3.08
N MET A 18 8.45 -18.06 -2.34
CA MET A 18 9.23 -17.27 -1.38
C MET A 18 9.81 -18.08 -0.22
N SER A 19 9.35 -19.31 0.00
CA SER A 19 9.94 -20.24 0.97
C SER A 19 11.39 -20.67 0.63
N THR A 20 11.88 -20.41 -0.59
CA THR A 20 13.21 -20.84 -1.05
C THR A 20 14.21 -19.73 -1.38
N LEU A 21 13.82 -18.45 -1.37
CA LEU A 21 14.68 -17.33 -1.77
C LEU A 21 14.66 -16.21 -0.72
N CYS A 22 15.13 -16.51 0.49
CA CYS A 22 15.70 -15.48 1.35
C CYS A 22 17.09 -15.12 0.81
N VAL A 23 17.15 -14.30 -0.23
CA VAL A 23 18.39 -13.58 -0.55
C VAL A 23 18.40 -12.33 0.33
N ALA A 24 19.32 -12.31 1.29
CA ALA A 24 19.66 -11.11 2.03
C ALA A 24 20.30 -10.10 1.05
N GLY A 25 19.48 -9.23 0.48
CA GLY A 25 19.92 -8.15 -0.39
C GLY A 25 18.74 -7.41 -0.99
N GLU A 26 18.64 -6.11 -0.68
CA GLU A 26 17.82 -5.09 -1.38
C GLU A 26 16.33 -4.89 -1.01
N TYR A 27 15.79 -5.43 0.09
CA TYR A 27 14.51 -4.91 0.63
C TYR A 27 14.77 -3.79 1.65
N GLN A 28 14.28 -2.57 1.36
CA GLN A 28 14.28 -1.45 2.32
C GLN A 28 13.19 -1.69 3.37
N GLU A 29 13.58 -1.97 4.62
CA GLU A 29 12.67 -2.11 5.77
C GLU A 29 11.84 -0.80 5.98
N PRO A 30 10.53 -0.85 6.28
CA PRO A 30 9.71 0.34 6.49
C PRO A 30 10.10 1.12 7.78
N PRO A 31 9.69 2.39 7.92
CA PRO A 31 10.45 3.45 8.61
C PRO A 31 10.80 3.30 10.11
N CYS A 32 10.31 2.29 10.85
CA CYS A 32 10.33 2.32 12.33
C CYS A 32 10.65 1.01 13.07
N ASP A 33 11.95 0.70 13.08
CA ASP A 33 12.60 -0.47 13.71
C ASP A 33 13.22 -0.17 15.10
N VAL A 34 13.56 -1.10 16.02
CA VAL A 34 14.24 -2.44 15.94
C VAL A 34 14.06 -3.23 17.31
N PRO A 35 14.55 -4.49 17.60
CA PRO A 35 15.62 -5.29 16.96
C PRO A 35 15.30 -6.73 16.52
N LYS A 36 16.07 -7.14 15.51
CA LYS A 36 16.33 -8.51 15.04
C LYS A 36 16.61 -9.47 16.20
N GLY A 37 15.61 -10.28 16.56
CA GLY A 37 15.81 -11.73 16.64
C GLY A 37 15.95 -12.25 15.21
N ASP A 38 16.43 -13.47 15.01
CA ASP A 38 16.59 -14.05 13.67
C ASP A 38 15.24 -14.34 13.00
N ASP A 39 14.53 -13.30 12.56
CA ASP A 39 13.25 -13.40 11.86
C ASP A 39 13.42 -13.84 10.39
N SER A 40 14.59 -14.38 10.04
CA SER A 40 15.01 -14.66 8.66
C SER A 40 14.29 -15.85 8.02
N CYS A 41 13.43 -16.61 8.70
CA CYS A 41 12.80 -17.81 8.13
C CYS A 41 11.48 -18.19 8.83
N TRP A 42 10.43 -17.38 8.73
CA TRP A 42 9.07 -17.90 8.93
C TRP A 42 8.41 -18.11 7.57
N PRO A 43 8.58 -19.29 6.94
CA PRO A 43 7.62 -19.70 5.92
C PRO A 43 6.29 -19.89 6.64
N PHE A 44 5.37 -18.97 6.37
CA PHE A 44 3.96 -19.18 6.66
C PHE A 44 3.25 -19.47 5.35
N GLU A 45 2.28 -20.35 5.42
CA GLU A 45 1.30 -20.48 4.35
C GLU A 45 0.38 -19.27 4.38
N VAL A 46 0.09 -18.74 3.20
CA VAL A 46 -0.86 -17.65 3.03
C VAL A 46 -2.10 -18.19 2.35
N ASP A 47 -3.24 -17.90 2.95
CA ASP A 47 -4.54 -18.06 2.32
C ASP A 47 -5.19 -16.68 2.19
N ALA A 48 -5.50 -16.27 0.96
CA ALA A 48 -6.13 -14.98 0.68
C ALA A 48 -7.57 -15.23 0.23
N SER A 49 -8.52 -14.52 0.84
CA SER A 49 -9.86 -14.47 0.30
C SER A 49 -9.85 -13.86 -1.11
N GLU A 50 -10.90 -14.14 -1.89
CA GLU A 50 -11.09 -13.39 -3.14
C GLU A 50 -11.16 -11.89 -2.83
N PHE A 51 -10.51 -11.08 -3.68
CA PHE A 51 -10.64 -9.63 -3.61
C PHE A 51 -12.09 -9.24 -3.93
N VAL A 52 -12.68 -8.42 -3.07
CA VAL A 52 -14.02 -7.88 -3.21
C VAL A 52 -13.93 -6.37 -3.37
N GLN A 53 -14.55 -5.84 -4.41
CA GLN A 53 -14.62 -4.40 -4.61
C GLN A 53 -15.61 -3.77 -3.63
N TRP A 54 -15.22 -2.69 -2.97
CA TRP A 54 -16.16 -1.79 -2.32
C TRP A 54 -16.61 -0.72 -3.31
N SER A 55 -17.64 -1.07 -4.10
CA SER A 55 -18.07 -0.24 -5.21
C SER A 55 -18.55 1.15 -4.79
N VAL A 56 -18.34 2.15 -5.63
CA VAL A 56 -18.86 3.52 -5.41
C VAL A 56 -20.40 3.52 -5.36
N GLU A 57 -21.04 2.60 -6.09
CA GLU A 57 -22.50 2.43 -6.07
C GLU A 57 -23.02 2.00 -4.69
N ASP A 58 -22.22 1.22 -3.96
CA ASP A 58 -22.49 0.77 -2.58
C ASP A 58 -21.97 1.74 -1.51
N GLY A 59 -21.60 2.96 -1.92
CA GLY A 59 -21.06 4.00 -1.05
C GLY A 59 -19.59 3.82 -0.69
N GLY A 60 -18.86 3.02 -1.47
CA GLY A 60 -17.43 2.78 -1.32
C GLY A 60 -16.52 3.72 -2.10
N ASN A 61 -15.22 3.47 -1.97
CA ASN A 61 -14.16 4.22 -2.64
C ASN A 61 -13.75 3.61 -3.99
N GLY A 62 -14.32 2.47 -4.38
CA GLY A 62 -13.99 1.76 -5.62
C GLY A 62 -12.77 0.84 -5.50
N ASN A 63 -12.12 0.79 -4.33
CA ASN A 63 -10.97 -0.07 -4.07
C ASN A 63 -11.40 -1.53 -3.84
N TRP A 64 -10.43 -2.43 -3.94
CA TRP A 64 -10.58 -3.86 -3.76
C TRP A 64 -9.93 -4.31 -2.47
N TYR A 65 -10.60 -5.19 -1.74
CA TYR A 65 -10.14 -5.65 -0.43
C TYR A 65 -10.12 -7.17 -0.35
N ALA A 66 -9.08 -7.71 0.27
CA ALA A 66 -9.00 -9.12 0.62
C ALA A 66 -8.52 -9.30 2.06
N VAL A 67 -8.97 -10.37 2.71
CA VAL A 67 -8.40 -10.81 3.98
C VAL A 67 -7.36 -11.88 3.68
N VAL A 68 -6.15 -11.63 4.14
CA VAL A 68 -5.02 -12.54 4.06
C VAL A 68 -4.85 -13.19 5.43
N VAL A 69 -4.81 -14.52 5.47
CA VAL A 69 -4.65 -15.32 6.68
C VAL A 69 -3.33 -16.08 6.60
N PHE A 70 -2.58 -16.02 7.70
CA PHE A 70 -1.29 -16.68 7.89
C PHE A 70 -1.49 -17.91 8.76
N ASP A 71 -0.79 -19.02 8.46
CA ASP A 71 -0.84 -20.24 9.28
C ASP A 71 -0.42 -20.01 10.75
N LYS A 72 0.36 -18.95 10.99
CA LYS A 72 0.86 -18.53 12.31
C LYS A 72 0.88 -17.01 12.43
N ALA A 73 1.14 -16.52 13.65
CA ALA A 73 1.19 -15.07 13.89
C ALA A 73 2.32 -14.40 13.09
N ALA A 74 1.97 -13.38 12.32
CA ALA A 74 2.89 -12.65 11.47
C ALA A 74 3.15 -11.25 12.06
N PRO A 75 4.41 -10.79 12.09
CA PRO A 75 4.70 -9.41 12.42
C PRO A 75 4.12 -8.48 11.35
N TRP A 76 3.72 -7.27 11.76
CA TRP A 76 3.04 -6.33 10.88
C TRP A 76 3.83 -6.01 9.60
N TRP A 77 5.16 -5.87 9.70
CA TRP A 77 6.00 -5.56 8.52
C TRP A 77 5.96 -6.68 7.48
N GLN A 78 5.85 -7.93 7.92
CA GLN A 78 5.77 -9.07 7.02
C GLN A 78 4.38 -9.16 6.39
N ALA A 79 3.34 -8.84 7.15
CA ALA A 79 1.99 -8.69 6.62
C ALA A 79 1.92 -7.56 5.57
N ASN A 80 2.58 -6.43 5.82
CA ASN A 80 2.70 -5.33 4.87
C ASN A 80 3.46 -5.73 3.61
N ARG A 81 4.55 -6.49 3.75
CA ARG A 81 5.28 -7.02 2.60
C ARG A 81 4.39 -7.96 1.77
N VAL A 82 3.59 -8.80 2.41
CA VAL A 82 2.62 -9.63 1.68
C VAL A 82 1.62 -8.77 0.94
N ALA A 83 1.07 -7.73 1.56
CA ALA A 83 0.17 -6.79 0.89
C ALA A 83 0.81 -6.19 -0.38
N GLN A 84 2.06 -5.72 -0.28
CA GLN A 84 2.83 -5.18 -1.40
C GLN A 84 3.08 -6.20 -2.51
N LEU A 85 3.39 -7.44 -2.16
CA LEU A 85 3.57 -8.51 -3.14
C LEU A 85 2.25 -8.93 -3.83
N LEU A 86 1.11 -8.61 -3.23
CA LEU A 86 -0.21 -8.76 -3.84
C LEU A 86 -0.58 -7.54 -4.70
N GLY A 87 0.31 -6.54 -4.84
CA GLY A 87 0.09 -5.28 -5.54
C GLY A 87 -0.47 -4.17 -4.66
N GLY A 88 -0.92 -4.47 -3.44
CA GLY A 88 -1.63 -3.52 -2.58
C GLY A 88 -0.82 -3.02 -1.39
N TYR A 89 -1.55 -2.53 -0.40
CA TYR A 89 -1.02 -2.15 0.92
C TYR A 89 -1.97 -2.66 2.01
N LEU A 90 -1.54 -2.63 3.27
CA LEU A 90 -2.47 -2.94 4.35
C LEU A 90 -3.54 -1.86 4.41
N ALA A 91 -4.80 -2.29 4.57
CA ALA A 91 -5.95 -1.40 4.41
C ALA A 91 -5.82 -0.10 5.19
N THR A 92 -6.02 0.99 4.45
CA THR A 92 -6.26 2.32 4.97
C THR A 92 -7.74 2.47 5.27
N ILE A 93 -8.09 3.30 6.25
CA ILE A 93 -9.48 3.49 6.64
C ILE A 93 -9.74 4.97 6.86
N GLU A 94 -10.41 5.58 5.90
CA GLU A 94 -10.69 7.01 5.82
C GLU A 94 -12.16 7.34 6.14
N SER A 95 -13.00 6.32 6.32
CA SER A 95 -14.42 6.51 6.67
C SER A 95 -15.00 5.41 7.57
N ILE A 96 -16.16 5.67 8.19
CA ILE A 96 -16.93 4.62 8.90
C ILE A 96 -17.37 3.52 7.94
N GLY A 97 -17.75 3.89 6.71
CA GLY A 97 -18.24 2.94 5.71
C GLY A 97 -17.18 1.91 5.40
N GLU A 98 -15.95 2.39 5.22
CA GLU A 98 -14.78 1.59 4.94
C GLU A 98 -14.41 0.71 6.12
N ASN A 99 -14.41 1.28 7.33
CA ASN A 99 -14.17 0.52 8.57
C ASN A 99 -15.14 -0.65 8.70
N ASN A 100 -16.42 -0.41 8.41
CA ASN A 100 -17.44 -1.44 8.44
C ASN A 100 -17.23 -2.47 7.32
N HIS A 101 -16.88 -2.04 6.11
CA HIS A 101 -16.59 -2.93 4.99
C HIS A 101 -15.44 -3.89 5.33
N ALA A 102 -14.29 -3.34 5.74
CA ALA A 102 -13.12 -4.09 6.17
C ALA A 102 -13.45 -5.04 7.34
N TYR A 103 -14.19 -4.56 8.34
CA TYR A 103 -14.62 -5.38 9.46
C TYR A 103 -15.52 -6.54 9.01
N TYR A 104 -16.52 -6.31 8.14
CA TYR A 104 -17.40 -7.38 7.67
C TYR A 104 -16.65 -8.43 6.84
N LEU A 105 -15.69 -8.04 6.01
CA LEU A 105 -14.81 -8.99 5.31
C LEU A 105 -14.05 -9.88 6.29
N SER A 106 -13.51 -9.30 7.36
CA SER A 106 -12.81 -10.07 8.41
C SER A 106 -13.70 -11.11 9.10
N LEU A 107 -15.02 -10.90 9.16
CA LEU A 107 -15.96 -11.86 9.74
C LEU A 107 -16.28 -13.02 8.80
N GLN A 108 -16.11 -12.83 7.48
CA GLN A 108 -16.37 -13.88 6.49
C GLN A 108 -15.15 -14.77 6.23
N ALA A 109 -13.94 -14.29 6.54
CA ALA A 109 -12.71 -15.02 6.36
C ALA A 109 -12.41 -15.94 7.55
N GLU A 110 -12.39 -17.26 7.29
CA GLU A 110 -12.04 -18.25 8.31
C GLU A 110 -10.59 -18.04 8.79
N GLY A 111 -10.37 -18.02 10.10
CA GLY A 111 -9.03 -17.82 10.67
C GLY A 111 -8.54 -16.35 10.72
N ALA A 112 -9.33 -15.39 10.21
CA ALA A 112 -9.00 -13.97 10.26
C ALA A 112 -8.89 -13.37 11.67
N TRP A 113 -9.39 -14.08 12.69
CA TRP A 113 -9.32 -13.66 14.07
C TRP A 113 -8.61 -14.73 14.90
N SER A 114 -7.56 -14.34 15.62
CA SER A 114 -6.82 -15.20 16.53
C SER A 114 -6.79 -14.61 17.93
N ASP A 115 -7.19 -15.40 18.92
CA ASP A 115 -7.29 -14.96 20.31
C ASP A 115 -8.15 -13.70 20.44
N CYS A 116 -7.54 -12.55 20.73
CA CYS A 116 -8.20 -11.25 20.81
C CYS A 116 -7.73 -10.26 19.73
N PHE A 117 -7.17 -10.76 18.63
CA PHE A 117 -6.45 -9.97 17.65
C PHE A 117 -6.85 -10.28 16.21
N GLY A 118 -6.84 -9.21 15.41
CA GLY A 118 -6.75 -9.26 13.96
C GLY A 118 -8.03 -8.84 13.25
N PRO A 119 -7.96 -8.61 11.94
CA PRO A 119 -6.74 -8.48 11.11
C PRO A 119 -5.89 -7.23 11.38
N TRP A 120 -4.63 -7.27 10.94
CA TRP A 120 -3.76 -6.08 10.82
C TRP A 120 -4.35 -5.06 9.84
N LEU A 121 -4.17 -3.77 10.15
CA LEU A 121 -4.53 -2.61 9.32
C LEU A 121 -3.27 -1.78 9.03
N GLY A 122 -3.36 -0.85 8.07
CA GLY A 122 -2.23 -0.06 7.60
C GLY A 122 -1.76 1.06 8.52
N LEU A 123 -2.49 1.38 9.60
CA LEU A 123 -2.13 2.50 10.47
C LEU A 123 -0.96 2.13 11.36
N PHE A 124 0.13 2.89 11.27
CA PHE A 124 1.31 2.70 12.10
C PHE A 124 1.78 4.00 12.73
N ARG A 125 2.60 3.87 13.78
CA ARG A 125 3.30 4.99 14.40
C ARG A 125 4.74 4.67 14.70
N CYS A 126 5.54 5.68 14.45
CA CYS A 126 6.97 5.77 14.67
C CYS A 126 7.32 6.57 15.93
N PRO A 127 8.29 6.14 16.74
CA PRO A 127 8.87 6.99 17.78
C PRO A 127 9.88 7.99 17.16
N PRO A 128 10.14 9.14 17.81
CA PRO A 128 9.48 9.64 19.01
C PRO A 128 8.17 10.37 18.68
N ALA A 129 7.09 10.08 19.39
CA ALA A 129 5.81 10.78 19.20
C ALA A 129 5.75 12.14 19.92
N GLY A 130 6.87 12.84 20.06
CA GLY A 130 6.94 14.18 20.67
C GLY A 130 6.39 14.30 22.10
N GLY A 131 6.27 13.19 22.84
CA GLY A 131 5.64 13.14 24.17
C GLY A 131 4.10 13.03 24.16
N ASN A 132 3.47 13.04 22.98
CA ASN A 132 2.03 12.83 22.79
C ASN A 132 1.79 11.48 22.10
N PRO A 133 1.22 10.46 22.77
CA PRO A 133 0.99 9.14 22.17
C PRO A 133 -0.04 9.12 21.04
N GLN A 134 -0.80 10.21 20.87
CA GLN A 134 -1.76 10.43 19.79
C GLN A 134 -1.13 11.12 18.56
N ALA A 135 0.13 11.56 18.60
CA ALA A 135 0.78 12.21 17.45
C ALA A 135 1.60 11.21 16.61
N GLY A 136 1.83 11.51 15.34
CA GLY A 136 2.78 10.78 14.48
C GLY A 136 2.28 9.44 13.94
N TRP A 137 0.97 9.24 13.86
CA TRP A 137 0.37 8.11 13.15
C TRP A 137 0.24 8.41 11.66
N GLN A 138 0.51 7.40 10.84
CA GLN A 138 0.50 7.49 9.38
C GLN A 138 -0.04 6.20 8.78
N TRP A 139 -0.68 6.31 7.61
CA TRP A 139 -1.04 5.18 6.78
C TRP A 139 0.17 4.64 6.02
N CYS A 140 0.15 3.35 5.71
CA CYS A 140 1.21 2.68 4.95
C CYS A 140 0.97 2.66 3.43
N ASN A 141 0.09 3.54 2.93
CA ASN A 141 -0.10 3.76 1.50
C ASN A 141 1.09 4.53 0.91
N ALA A 142 1.15 4.64 -0.41
CA ALA A 142 2.24 5.30 -1.14
C ALA A 142 2.45 6.77 -0.71
N THR A 143 1.36 7.46 -0.35
CA THR A 143 1.35 8.87 0.07
C THR A 143 1.74 9.07 1.54
N MET A 144 1.83 8.00 2.34
CA MET A 144 2.12 8.02 3.78
C MET A 144 1.24 9.02 4.57
N ASP A 145 -0.04 9.05 4.21
CA ASP A 145 -0.96 10.10 4.68
C ASP A 145 -1.03 10.15 6.21
N SER A 146 -0.95 11.36 6.75
CA SER A 146 -1.09 11.60 8.19
C SER A 146 -2.56 11.68 8.58
N ILE A 147 -2.92 11.08 9.71
CA ILE A 147 -4.28 11.17 10.26
C ILE A 147 -4.41 12.33 11.28
N ASP A 148 -5.52 13.09 11.24
CA ASP A 148 -5.87 14.06 12.30
C ASP A 148 -6.89 13.47 13.28
N PHE A 149 -6.40 13.09 14.46
CA PHE A 149 -7.21 12.54 15.56
C PHE A 149 -8.31 13.47 16.07
N LYS A 150 -8.31 14.77 15.73
CA LYS A 150 -9.26 15.75 16.25
C LYS A 150 -10.56 15.82 15.42
N THR A 151 -10.54 15.40 14.16
CA THR A 151 -11.68 15.49 13.25
C THR A 151 -12.12 14.14 12.67
N ASP A 152 -11.28 13.09 12.75
CA ASP A 152 -11.39 11.96 11.82
C ASP A 152 -11.84 10.60 12.37
N TYR A 153 -12.12 10.31 13.66
CA TYR A 153 -13.13 9.27 14.07
C TYR A 153 -13.29 8.94 15.57
N GLU A 154 -14.51 8.48 15.87
CA GLU A 154 -15.05 7.75 17.04
C GLU A 154 -14.67 6.24 17.14
N ASN A 155 -13.80 5.70 16.26
CA ASN A 155 -13.52 4.25 16.12
C ASN A 155 -12.39 3.71 17.03
N PHE A 156 -11.75 4.58 17.81
CA PHE A 156 -10.95 4.17 18.96
C PHE A 156 -11.80 4.36 20.22
N PRO A 157 -12.07 3.32 21.04
CA PRO A 157 -12.72 3.54 22.31
C PRO A 157 -11.87 4.50 23.17
N PRO A 158 -12.49 5.29 24.06
CA PRO A 158 -11.74 6.16 24.96
C PRO A 158 -10.60 5.41 25.67
N GLY A 159 -9.35 5.80 25.41
CA GLY A 159 -8.15 5.18 25.99
C GLY A 159 -7.43 4.13 25.13
N ALA A 160 -7.93 3.78 23.93
CA ALA A 160 -7.28 2.81 23.04
C ALA A 160 -5.93 3.28 22.44
N LEU A 161 -5.62 4.57 22.56
CA LEU A 161 -4.38 5.20 22.14
C LEU A 161 -3.41 5.50 23.30
N ASN A 162 -3.60 4.89 24.49
CA ASN A 162 -2.71 5.02 25.64
C ASN A 162 -1.34 4.32 25.47
N GLY A 163 -0.80 4.37 24.25
CA GLY A 163 0.47 3.76 23.89
C GLY A 163 1.67 4.52 24.45
N SER A 164 2.81 3.83 24.48
CA SER A 164 4.11 4.40 24.85
C SER A 164 4.55 5.49 23.86
N THR A 165 5.11 6.59 24.33
CA THR A 165 5.66 7.68 23.49
C THR A 165 7.02 7.34 22.84
N VAL A 166 7.63 6.23 23.25
CA VAL A 166 8.99 5.82 22.86
C VAL A 166 9.06 4.49 22.11
N LEU A 167 7.94 3.75 21.99
CA LEU A 167 7.85 2.53 21.20
C LEU A 167 7.10 2.79 19.88
N SER A 168 7.39 1.95 18.89
CA SER A 168 6.61 1.85 17.66
C SER A 168 5.30 1.08 17.91
N TRP A 169 4.26 1.47 17.19
CA TRP A 169 2.92 0.87 17.32
C TRP A 169 2.31 0.59 15.95
N ARG A 170 1.43 -0.40 15.92
CA ARG A 170 0.64 -0.83 14.76
C ARG A 170 -0.81 -1.01 15.18
N THR A 171 -1.73 -1.05 14.22
CA THR A 171 -3.15 -1.29 14.51
C THR A 171 -3.68 -2.57 13.91
N CYS A 172 -4.59 -3.20 14.65
CA CYS A 172 -5.44 -4.27 14.18
C CYS A 172 -6.86 -4.05 14.72
N PHE A 173 -7.84 -4.79 14.21
CA PHE A 173 -9.14 -4.85 14.89
C PHE A 173 -9.02 -5.51 16.28
N ASP A 174 -9.84 -5.04 17.23
CA ASP A 174 -9.84 -5.49 18.63
C ASP A 174 -10.85 -6.61 18.86
N GLY A 175 -10.35 -7.79 19.25
CA GLY A 175 -11.16 -8.96 19.61
C GLY A 175 -11.26 -9.22 21.11
N SER A 176 -10.72 -8.36 21.97
CA SER A 176 -10.58 -8.62 23.42
C SER A 176 -11.88 -8.72 24.19
N ASN A 177 -12.97 -8.14 23.67
CA ASN A 177 -14.31 -8.22 24.22
C ASN A 177 -15.29 -8.78 23.19
N GLY A 178 -14.82 -9.75 22.39
CA GLY A 178 -15.48 -10.19 21.17
C GLY A 178 -14.99 -9.41 19.96
N GLN A 179 -15.15 -10.00 18.77
CA GLN A 179 -14.80 -9.38 17.49
C GLN A 179 -15.54 -8.03 17.38
N SER A 180 -14.79 -6.97 17.06
CA SER A 180 -15.29 -5.60 17.03
C SER A 180 -14.65 -4.80 15.90
N SER A 181 -15.39 -3.86 15.34
CA SER A 181 -14.88 -2.88 14.37
C SER A 181 -14.01 -1.79 15.00
N PHE A 182 -13.81 -1.83 16.32
CA PHE A 182 -12.87 -0.95 17.02
C PHE A 182 -11.42 -1.40 16.80
N TRP A 183 -10.52 -0.42 16.74
CA TRP A 183 -9.08 -0.70 16.57
C TRP A 183 -8.35 -0.75 17.90
N ARG A 184 -7.25 -1.50 17.89
CA ARG A 184 -6.30 -1.60 18.99
C ARG A 184 -4.91 -1.24 18.50
N ALA A 185 -4.25 -0.34 19.23
CA ALA A 185 -2.81 -0.17 19.11
C ALA A 185 -2.09 -1.33 19.82
N THR A 186 -1.19 -2.03 19.13
CA THR A 186 -0.44 -3.16 19.69
C THR A 186 1.02 -3.16 19.19
N PRO A 187 1.96 -3.83 19.90
CA PRO A 187 3.34 -3.97 19.41
C PRO A 187 3.41 -4.61 18.02
N PRO A 188 4.43 -4.32 17.20
CA PRO A 188 4.47 -4.80 15.81
C PRO A 188 4.74 -6.30 15.66
N THR A 189 5.13 -7.01 16.72
CA THR A 189 5.60 -8.40 16.64
C THR A 189 4.88 -9.34 17.61
N PRO A 190 4.77 -10.64 17.27
CA PRO A 190 4.22 -11.65 18.18
C PRO A 190 4.95 -11.78 19.51
N GLN A 191 6.27 -11.57 19.52
CA GLN A 191 7.10 -11.60 20.74
C GLN A 191 6.72 -10.46 21.70
N GLY A 192 6.20 -9.36 21.17
CA GLY A 192 5.60 -8.26 21.94
C GLY A 192 4.18 -8.55 22.45
N GLY A 193 3.61 -9.74 22.16
CA GLY A 193 2.27 -10.16 22.57
C GLY A 193 1.19 -10.00 21.50
N SER A 194 1.54 -9.52 20.29
CA SER A 194 0.59 -9.33 19.19
C SER A 194 0.44 -10.61 18.37
N MET A 195 -0.46 -11.49 18.79
CA MET A 195 -0.70 -12.78 18.12
C MET A 195 -1.64 -12.66 16.90
N VAL A 196 -1.46 -11.62 16.09
CA VAL A 196 -2.26 -11.38 14.88
C VAL A 196 -1.81 -12.34 13.77
N ARG A 197 -2.76 -13.01 13.13
CA ARG A 197 -2.50 -14.02 12.08
C ARG A 197 -3.14 -13.68 10.74
N SER A 198 -3.46 -12.41 10.55
CA SER A 198 -4.18 -11.98 9.36
C SER A 198 -3.97 -10.50 9.10
N ALA A 199 -4.25 -10.09 7.88
CA ALA A 199 -4.19 -8.72 7.41
C ALA A 199 -5.37 -8.46 6.47
N ILE A 200 -5.82 -7.20 6.41
CA ILE A 200 -6.66 -6.76 5.30
C ILE A 200 -5.76 -6.03 4.33
N VAL A 201 -5.80 -6.49 3.08
CA VAL A 201 -5.09 -5.89 1.96
C VAL A 201 -6.08 -5.08 1.18
N GLU A 202 -5.71 -3.85 0.90
CA GLU A 202 -6.41 -2.93 0.03
C GLU A 202 -5.60 -2.72 -1.24
N MET A 203 -6.29 -2.73 -2.37
CA MET A 203 -5.77 -2.41 -3.68
C MET A 203 -6.64 -1.30 -4.27
N ASP A 204 -6.03 -0.16 -4.58
CA ASP A 204 -6.67 0.84 -5.41
C ASP A 204 -6.71 0.40 -6.88
N MET A 205 -7.45 1.14 -7.71
CA MET A 205 -7.54 0.85 -9.14
C MET A 205 -6.19 0.91 -9.87
N LEU A 206 -5.21 1.66 -9.35
CA LEU A 206 -3.88 1.78 -9.95
C LEU A 206 -3.03 0.54 -9.64
N SER A 207 -3.14 0.00 -8.42
CA SER A 207 -2.50 -1.26 -8.03
C SER A 207 -3.04 -2.51 -8.72
N MET A 208 -4.16 -2.41 -9.45
CA MET A 208 -4.69 -3.46 -10.32
C MET A 208 -4.40 -3.23 -11.81
N ALA A 209 -3.72 -2.13 -12.16
CA ALA A 209 -3.29 -1.92 -13.53
C ALA A 209 -2.25 -2.98 -13.92
N ASP A 210 -2.36 -3.44 -15.15
CA ASP A 210 -1.50 -4.44 -15.82
C ASP A 210 -1.42 -3.97 -17.26
N CYS A 211 -0.65 -2.90 -17.44
CA CYS A 211 -0.60 -2.13 -18.68
C CYS A 211 -0.02 -2.96 -19.84
N ASP A 212 0.93 -3.84 -19.57
CA ASP A 212 1.58 -4.68 -20.57
C ASP A 212 0.83 -6.01 -20.81
N GLY A 213 -0.17 -6.31 -19.98
CA GLY A 213 -1.05 -7.47 -20.08
C GLY A 213 -0.34 -8.79 -19.76
N ASN A 214 0.78 -8.74 -19.03
CA ASN A 214 1.57 -9.90 -18.66
C ASN A 214 0.91 -10.70 -17.51
N GLY A 215 -0.11 -10.14 -16.85
CA GLY A 215 -0.84 -10.75 -15.74
C GLY A 215 -0.23 -10.50 -14.36
N ILE A 216 0.79 -9.65 -14.28
CA ILE A 216 1.44 -9.12 -13.08
C ILE A 216 0.98 -7.66 -12.96
N PRO A 217 0.58 -7.19 -11.78
CA PRO A 217 0.25 -5.78 -11.62
C PRO A 217 1.46 -4.87 -11.83
N ASP A 218 1.23 -3.68 -12.37
CA ASP A 218 2.24 -2.64 -12.62
C ASP A 218 3.15 -2.39 -11.41
N SER A 219 2.56 -2.32 -10.21
CA SER A 219 3.31 -2.14 -8.96
C SER A 219 4.29 -3.28 -8.65
N ASN A 220 3.95 -4.51 -9.05
CA ASN A 220 4.82 -5.67 -8.93
C ASN A 220 5.91 -5.66 -10.01
N ASP A 221 5.62 -5.22 -11.22
CA ASP A 221 6.63 -5.06 -12.28
C ASP A 221 7.71 -4.04 -11.89
N VAL A 222 7.30 -2.92 -11.27
CA VAL A 222 8.23 -1.94 -10.70
C VAL A 222 9.11 -2.57 -9.60
N LEU A 223 8.52 -3.38 -8.71
CA LEU A 223 9.29 -4.10 -7.69
C LEU A 223 10.26 -5.13 -8.27
N ASP A 224 9.91 -5.74 -9.41
CA ASP A 224 10.75 -6.70 -10.13
C ASP A 224 11.81 -6.01 -11.03
N GLY A 225 11.82 -4.68 -11.07
CA GLY A 225 12.92 -3.86 -11.60
C GLY A 225 12.57 -3.05 -12.84
N GLU A 226 11.30 -2.92 -13.21
CA GLU A 226 10.88 -1.92 -14.19
C GLU A 226 11.17 -0.50 -13.68
N GLN A 227 11.38 0.43 -14.62
CA GLN A 227 11.66 1.82 -14.27
C GLN A 227 10.38 2.49 -13.76
N ASP A 228 10.50 3.30 -12.72
CA ASP A 228 9.43 4.12 -12.12
C ASP A 228 10.08 5.42 -11.64
N ILE A 229 10.24 6.37 -12.55
CA ILE A 229 11.03 7.57 -12.29
C ILE A 229 10.30 8.57 -11.38
N ASN A 230 8.97 8.55 -11.38
CA ASN A 230 8.14 9.44 -10.57
C ASN A 230 7.66 8.82 -9.25
N GLY A 231 7.90 7.52 -9.05
CA GLY A 231 7.60 6.79 -7.82
C GLY A 231 6.10 6.51 -7.63
N ASN A 232 5.32 6.46 -8.71
CA ASN A 232 3.88 6.25 -8.65
C ASN A 232 3.46 4.76 -8.70
N LEU A 233 4.44 3.84 -8.74
CA LEU A 233 4.24 2.39 -8.84
C LEU A 233 3.60 1.94 -10.16
N ILE A 234 3.72 2.74 -11.21
CA ILE A 234 3.39 2.38 -12.59
C ILE A 234 4.70 2.37 -13.38
N PRO A 235 5.02 1.30 -14.14
CA PRO A 235 6.22 1.29 -14.97
C PRO A 235 6.27 2.49 -15.93
N ASP A 236 7.42 3.13 -16.10
CA ASP A 236 7.62 4.27 -17.02
C ASP A 236 7.26 3.92 -18.47
N ALA A 237 7.34 2.64 -18.84
CA ALA A 237 6.91 2.15 -20.15
C ALA A 237 5.38 2.28 -20.36
N CYS A 238 4.64 2.38 -19.27
CA CYS A 238 3.19 2.48 -19.18
C CYS A 238 2.73 3.84 -18.63
N ASP A 239 3.63 4.57 -17.98
CA ASP A 239 3.38 5.92 -17.52
C ASP A 239 3.58 6.94 -18.63
N CYS A 240 2.60 7.82 -18.77
CA CYS A 240 2.60 8.88 -19.75
C CYS A 240 3.12 10.19 -19.18
N LEU A 241 4.36 10.15 -18.71
CA LEU A 241 5.06 11.29 -18.11
C LEU A 241 5.10 12.54 -19.00
N SER A 242 5.03 12.35 -20.32
CA SER A 242 5.06 13.43 -21.31
C SER A 242 3.69 14.01 -21.67
N ASP A 243 2.59 13.46 -21.15
CA ASP A 243 1.24 14.06 -21.25
C ASP A 243 1.04 15.03 -20.07
N ILE A 244 1.48 16.26 -20.29
CA ILE A 244 1.55 17.29 -19.24
C ILE A 244 0.16 17.88 -18.98
N ASN A 245 -0.73 17.84 -19.97
CA ASN A 245 -2.07 18.43 -19.87
C ASN A 245 -3.16 17.42 -19.44
N GLY A 246 -2.86 16.11 -19.46
CA GLY A 246 -3.73 15.02 -19.07
C GLY A 246 -4.81 14.66 -20.09
N ASP A 247 -4.60 14.98 -21.37
CA ASP A 247 -5.56 14.72 -22.46
C ASP A 247 -5.37 13.35 -23.14
N GLN A 248 -4.47 12.53 -22.61
CA GLN A 248 -4.09 11.20 -23.08
C GLN A 248 -3.33 11.20 -24.42
N THR A 249 -2.82 12.36 -24.84
CA THR A 249 -1.98 12.48 -26.02
C THR A 249 -0.75 13.32 -25.73
N VAL A 250 0.42 12.82 -26.13
CA VAL A 250 1.66 13.59 -26.12
C VAL A 250 1.75 14.34 -27.44
N GLY A 251 1.57 15.65 -27.38
CA GLY A 251 1.39 16.49 -28.56
C GLY A 251 2.07 17.86 -28.50
N VAL A 252 1.63 18.75 -29.40
CA VAL A 252 2.13 20.15 -29.42
C VAL A 252 1.75 20.87 -28.12
N ASP A 253 0.61 20.55 -27.53
CA ASP A 253 0.12 21.24 -26.35
C ASP A 253 1.00 20.94 -25.12
N ASP A 254 1.48 19.70 -24.96
CA ASP A 254 2.47 19.34 -23.93
C ASP A 254 3.82 20.00 -24.17
N LEU A 255 4.28 19.99 -25.44
CA LEU A 255 5.51 20.68 -25.82
C LEU A 255 5.46 22.17 -25.46
N LEU A 256 4.31 22.82 -25.68
CA LEU A 256 4.11 24.23 -25.33
C LEU A 256 4.07 24.45 -23.81
N LEU A 257 3.56 23.50 -23.03
CA LEU A 257 3.59 23.55 -21.57
C LEU A 257 5.02 23.46 -21.04
N ALA A 258 5.82 22.51 -21.54
CA ALA A 258 7.23 22.38 -21.16
C ALA A 258 8.05 23.62 -21.55
N ILE A 259 7.85 24.17 -22.75
CA ILE A 259 8.49 25.44 -23.16
C ILE A 259 8.04 26.60 -22.27
N GLY A 260 6.77 26.61 -21.84
CA GLY A 260 6.24 27.61 -20.90
C GLY A 260 6.89 27.53 -19.51
N ALA A 261 7.38 26.35 -19.14
CA ALA A 261 8.06 26.09 -17.87
C ALA A 261 9.60 26.11 -17.97
N TRP A 262 10.16 26.50 -19.12
CA TRP A 262 11.60 26.51 -19.35
C TRP A 262 12.41 27.22 -18.25
N ASP A 263 13.54 26.63 -17.85
CA ASP A 263 14.45 27.13 -16.81
C ASP A 263 13.84 27.13 -15.39
N GLN A 264 12.66 26.51 -15.20
CA GLN A 264 12.19 26.16 -13.87
C GLN A 264 13.04 25.02 -13.29
N SER A 265 13.35 25.11 -12.00
CA SER A 265 14.16 24.11 -11.31
C SER A 265 13.85 24.09 -9.82
N GLY A 266 14.24 23.00 -9.17
CA GLY A 266 14.26 22.87 -7.71
C GLY A 266 13.20 21.95 -7.12
N VAL A 267 12.34 21.33 -7.96
CA VAL A 267 11.42 20.26 -7.57
C VAL A 267 11.30 19.28 -8.74
N PRO A 268 11.72 18.01 -8.59
CA PRO A 268 11.48 16.95 -9.58
C PRO A 268 10.00 16.80 -9.91
N GLY A 269 9.67 16.62 -11.19
CA GLY A 269 8.29 16.39 -11.63
C GLY A 269 7.42 17.64 -11.64
N MET A 270 8.02 18.83 -11.61
CA MET A 270 7.29 20.06 -11.86
C MET A 270 6.76 20.09 -13.30
N SER A 271 5.72 20.88 -13.57
CA SER A 271 5.14 20.96 -14.92
C SER A 271 6.23 21.27 -15.96
N GLY A 272 6.46 20.34 -16.90
CA GLY A 272 7.52 20.43 -17.91
C GLY A 272 8.80 19.65 -17.61
N ASP A 273 9.05 19.21 -16.37
CA ASP A 273 10.17 18.33 -15.97
C ASP A 273 9.69 16.88 -16.07
N VAL A 274 9.72 16.32 -17.28
CA VAL A 274 9.15 15.01 -17.60
C VAL A 274 10.16 13.88 -17.43
N ASN A 275 11.45 14.21 -17.37
CA ASN A 275 12.51 13.25 -17.07
C ASN A 275 12.90 13.24 -15.58
N TRP A 276 12.22 14.06 -14.76
CA TRP A 276 12.35 14.13 -13.31
C TRP A 276 13.77 14.42 -12.81
N ASP A 277 14.58 15.12 -13.61
CA ASP A 277 15.95 15.49 -13.21
C ASP A 277 16.01 16.76 -12.34
N GLY A 278 14.85 17.41 -12.14
CA GLY A 278 14.67 18.59 -11.30
C GLY A 278 14.90 19.91 -12.02
N SER A 279 15.04 19.91 -13.35
CA SER A 279 15.15 21.09 -14.21
C SER A 279 14.30 20.92 -15.47
N VAL A 280 13.65 21.99 -15.92
CA VAL A 280 12.96 22.01 -17.23
C VAL A 280 13.92 22.55 -18.29
N ASP A 281 14.49 21.65 -19.08
CA ASP A 281 15.46 22.01 -20.13
C ASP A 281 15.27 21.24 -21.45
N VAL A 282 16.31 21.21 -22.27
CA VAL A 282 16.26 20.56 -23.59
C VAL A 282 16.01 19.06 -23.48
N SER A 283 16.41 18.44 -22.37
CA SER A 283 16.26 17.01 -22.10
C SER A 283 14.78 16.63 -22.00
N ASP A 284 13.96 17.46 -21.36
CA ASP A 284 12.51 17.29 -21.28
C ASP A 284 11.83 17.42 -22.63
N ILE A 285 12.24 18.42 -23.40
CA ILE A 285 11.72 18.62 -24.76
C ILE A 285 12.03 17.42 -25.65
N LEU A 286 13.23 16.84 -25.52
CA LEU A 286 13.58 15.63 -26.25
C LEU A 286 12.75 14.43 -25.79
N ALA A 287 12.48 14.29 -24.49
CA ALA A 287 11.62 13.23 -23.97
C ALA A 287 10.18 13.34 -24.50
N ILE A 288 9.59 14.54 -24.53
CA ILE A 288 8.25 14.78 -25.09
C ILE A 288 8.21 14.44 -26.59
N ILE A 289 9.26 14.80 -27.34
CA ILE A 289 9.33 14.50 -28.76
C ILE A 289 9.49 13.00 -29.02
N ASP A 290 10.21 12.27 -28.16
CA ASP A 290 10.36 10.81 -28.28
C ASP A 290 9.04 10.08 -27.94
N ALA A 291 8.25 10.62 -27.02
CA ALA A 291 6.95 10.06 -26.59
C ALA A 291 5.75 10.48 -27.46
N TYR A 292 5.97 11.18 -28.58
CA TYR A 292 4.90 11.80 -29.37
C TYR A 292 3.86 10.80 -29.89
N GLY A 293 2.58 11.02 -29.58
CA GLY A 293 1.49 10.13 -29.99
C GLY A 293 0.42 9.93 -28.92
N THR A 294 -0.39 8.89 -29.09
CA THR A 294 -1.39 8.49 -28.08
C THR A 294 -0.73 7.68 -26.99
N CYS A 295 -1.05 8.02 -25.76
CA CYS A 295 -0.74 7.23 -24.58
C CYS A 295 -1.68 6.05 -24.48
N ASN A 296 -1.15 4.83 -24.51
CA ASN A 296 -1.92 3.66 -24.13
C ASN A 296 -1.58 3.39 -22.65
N SER A 297 -2.54 3.73 -21.77
CA SER A 297 -2.58 3.22 -20.40
C SER A 297 -3.28 1.86 -20.36
#